data_AF-A0AAE9AIS3-F1
#
_entry.id   AF-A0AAE9AIS3-F1
#
_cell.length_a   1.000
_cell.length_b   1.000
_cell.length_c   1.000
_cell.angle_alpha   90.00
_cell.angle_beta   90.00
_cell.angle_gamma   90.00
#
_symmetry.space_group_name_H-M   'P 1'
#
loop_
_entity.id
_entity.type
_entity.pdbx_description
1 polymer ?
#
loop_
_entity_poly.entity_id
_entity_poly.type
_entity_poly.pdbx_seq_one_letter_code
_entity_poly.pdbx_strand_id
1 'polypeptide(L)'
;MTRSSTLFLSAAFLSVILYFYHNQIPILRSLPFISTSTSSQIYSEWRNCMLGNMEFLMTVDDETFWNSLENPVQKCELLYSLKDVKMEPFDNMDETKYSILPICGNTVMSVVTLGVGQDVTAELALQKRIGNFSVQFFGADPIVEGNDELFSKVGTFFPFAVGNSSRMGTASVLLNGNYVEKRVVHVEFIQFLKGIIGKIFYDNIWVDGEYAEYELFDYFVNGGNLDQEGITVCQFNMEFHLPNAIRKHEFKKFITRIFNDRRYAFFRPVRGNHIRLTKLVKMSRRNGYTTFFAVLSVSLLLYISFISTPSTTSFRLGGNSAVDKVYKNYSAWHNCLKNNISSMEGNPDALWGNLWRGIKLCEVIPEMKGLFIGDYPNSDETKRHIVPKMQLPSVIVTLGIGHDTGAEEKLIKGLPHGSEFFGADPMHEINEDLYTKLPGKYFPFAVGESSGFAEASVLINTTYTTKTVVNVDIIYFLKNLVKRNFIDDIWIDGEGAEYGLFDHFFNGGRFDENGITFCQFNIEIHAPDTLQKKLFHDFIFRLLKDERYAIYRPVQGHHMRLFMLNFGNEECVYKYIL
;
A
#
# COMPACT_ATOMS: atom_id res chain seq x y z
N MET A 1 33.67 -4.85 -48.24
CA MET A 1 33.90 -5.43 -46.90
C MET A 1 34.85 -6.59 -47.04
N THR A 2 36.07 -6.46 -46.53
CA THR A 2 37.17 -7.41 -46.75
C THR A 2 37.14 -8.52 -45.70
N ARG A 3 37.56 -9.73 -46.10
CA ARG A 3 37.69 -10.96 -45.27
C ARG A 3 38.46 -10.79 -43.94
N SER A 4 39.15 -9.66 -43.76
CA SER A 4 39.93 -9.34 -42.56
C SER A 4 39.04 -8.97 -41.36
N SER A 5 37.87 -8.37 -41.58
CA SER A 5 36.97 -7.92 -40.50
C SER A 5 36.33 -9.08 -39.72
N THR A 6 36.07 -10.19 -40.40
CA THR A 6 35.46 -11.40 -39.81
C THR A 6 36.44 -12.23 -38.97
N LEU A 7 37.74 -12.17 -39.26
CA LEU A 7 38.78 -12.85 -38.49
C LEU A 7 39.10 -12.13 -37.17
N PHE A 8 39.00 -10.80 -37.14
CA PHE A 8 39.18 -10.02 -35.91
C PHE A 8 38.01 -10.19 -34.93
N LEU A 9 36.78 -10.30 -35.44
CA LEU A 9 35.59 -10.54 -34.61
C LEU A 9 35.57 -11.95 -33.99
N SER A 10 36.00 -12.97 -34.72
CA SER A 10 36.08 -14.33 -34.19
C SER A 10 37.24 -14.52 -33.22
N ALA A 11 38.39 -13.87 -33.44
CA ALA A 11 39.50 -13.85 -32.49
C ALA A 11 39.13 -13.12 -31.19
N ALA A 12 38.42 -11.99 -31.26
CA ALA A 12 37.94 -11.27 -30.08
C ALA A 12 36.94 -12.10 -29.27
N PHE A 13 36.03 -12.81 -29.94
CA PHE A 13 35.05 -13.69 -29.27
C PHE A 13 35.72 -14.89 -28.59
N LEU A 14 36.72 -15.51 -29.23
CA LEU A 14 37.50 -16.61 -28.62
C LEU A 14 38.32 -16.14 -27.41
N SER A 15 38.87 -14.92 -27.48
CA SER A 15 39.64 -14.31 -26.40
C SER A 15 38.79 -14.06 -25.15
N VAL A 16 37.55 -13.60 -25.37
CA VAL A 16 36.57 -13.39 -24.29
C VAL A 16 36.17 -14.72 -23.66
N ILE A 17 35.91 -15.76 -24.46
CA ILE A 17 35.59 -17.11 -23.95
C ILE A 17 36.75 -17.69 -23.14
N LEU A 18 37.99 -17.57 -23.63
CA LEU A 18 39.19 -18.04 -22.92
C LEU A 18 39.46 -17.24 -21.64
N TYR A 19 39.19 -15.93 -21.64
CA TYR A 19 39.28 -15.08 -20.46
C TYR A 19 38.26 -15.49 -19.38
N PHE A 20 37.02 -15.82 -19.76
CA PHE A 20 36.01 -16.35 -18.82
C PHE A 20 36.33 -17.76 -18.32
N TYR A 21 36.94 -18.60 -19.16
CA TYR A 21 37.34 -19.97 -18.80
C TYR A 21 38.54 -20.00 -17.85
N HIS A 22 39.53 -19.12 -18.04
CA HIS A 22 40.77 -19.11 -17.24
C HIS A 22 40.61 -18.41 -15.88
N ASN A 23 39.71 -17.44 -15.76
CA ASN A 23 39.50 -16.66 -14.52
C ASN A 23 38.49 -17.26 -13.53
N GLN A 24 38.07 -18.53 -13.69
CA GLN A 24 37.11 -19.22 -12.80
C GLN A 24 35.88 -18.37 -12.41
N ILE A 25 35.34 -17.57 -13.34
CA ILE A 25 34.14 -16.76 -13.08
C ILE A 25 32.95 -17.72 -12.93
N PRO A 26 32.11 -17.63 -11.86
CA PRO A 26 31.20 -18.71 -11.44
C PRO A 26 30.03 -19.05 -12.38
N ILE A 27 29.95 -18.40 -13.54
CA ILE A 27 28.74 -18.40 -14.40
C ILE A 27 28.64 -19.67 -15.28
N LEU A 28 29.68 -20.50 -15.35
CA LEU A 28 29.69 -21.73 -16.17
C LEU A 28 29.73 -23.05 -15.38
N ARG A 29 29.66 -23.01 -14.04
CA ARG A 29 29.57 -24.24 -13.20
C ARG A 29 28.15 -24.65 -12.83
N SER A 30 27.13 -23.90 -13.25
CA SER A 30 25.72 -24.22 -13.02
C SER A 30 25.04 -24.83 -14.24
N LEU A 31 25.73 -25.65 -15.02
CA LEU A 31 25.06 -26.56 -15.95
C LEU A 31 24.54 -27.76 -15.16
N PRO A 32 23.22 -27.90 -14.92
CA PRO A 32 22.68 -29.10 -14.34
C PRO A 32 22.71 -30.16 -15.42
N PHE A 33 23.66 -31.08 -15.31
CA PHE A 33 23.50 -32.41 -15.87
C PHE A 33 22.50 -33.12 -14.96
N ILE A 34 21.22 -33.25 -15.38
CA ILE A 34 20.25 -34.30 -15.02
C ILE A 34 18.92 -34.07 -15.77
N SER A 35 18.45 -35.16 -16.42
CA SER A 35 17.12 -35.45 -17.00
C SER A 35 16.63 -34.72 -18.26
N THR A 36 15.99 -35.50 -19.13
CA THR A 36 15.89 -35.37 -20.59
C THR A 36 14.55 -34.81 -21.10
N SER A 37 14.01 -33.78 -20.44
CA SER A 37 13.02 -32.91 -21.08
C SER A 37 13.20 -31.46 -20.61
N THR A 38 13.29 -30.52 -21.56
CA THR A 38 13.30 -29.10 -21.20
C THR A 38 11.92 -28.72 -20.64
N SER A 39 11.82 -27.73 -19.74
CA SER A 39 10.52 -27.25 -19.25
C SER A 39 9.53 -27.00 -20.41
N SER A 40 10.00 -26.39 -21.51
CA SER A 40 9.21 -26.20 -22.74
C SER A 40 8.62 -27.49 -23.32
N GLN A 41 9.29 -28.63 -23.18
CA GLN A 41 8.81 -29.92 -23.65
C GLN A 41 7.69 -30.46 -22.74
N ILE A 42 7.89 -30.44 -21.42
CA ILE A 42 6.88 -30.85 -20.44
C ILE A 42 5.58 -30.06 -20.66
N TYR A 43 5.70 -28.74 -20.85
CA TYR A 43 4.56 -27.88 -21.18
C TYR A 43 3.85 -28.27 -22.47
N SER A 44 4.63 -28.51 -23.53
CA SER A 44 4.09 -28.85 -24.86
C SER A 44 3.30 -30.15 -24.81
N GLU A 45 3.83 -31.16 -24.10
CA GLU A 45 3.15 -32.46 -23.93
C GLU A 45 1.84 -32.31 -23.12
N TRP A 46 1.86 -31.57 -22.02
CA TRP A 46 0.65 -31.25 -21.25
C TRP A 46 -0.39 -30.52 -22.11
N ARG A 47 0.03 -29.48 -22.84
CA ARG A 47 -0.87 -28.70 -23.69
C ARG A 47 -1.47 -29.55 -24.81
N ASN A 48 -0.68 -30.41 -25.44
CA ASN A 48 -1.17 -31.31 -26.49
C ASN A 48 -2.19 -32.31 -25.94
N CYS A 49 -2.01 -32.80 -24.71
CA CYS A 49 -3.00 -33.64 -24.03
C CYS A 49 -4.32 -32.88 -23.78
N MET A 50 -4.22 -31.62 -23.33
CA MET A 50 -5.39 -30.80 -23.02
C MET A 50 -6.11 -30.26 -24.26
N LEU A 51 -5.42 -30.11 -25.40
CA LEU A 51 -5.92 -29.37 -26.57
C LEU A 51 -7.31 -29.79 -27.04
N GLY A 52 -7.51 -31.09 -27.32
CA GLY A 52 -8.80 -31.57 -27.82
C GLY A 52 -9.94 -31.40 -26.80
N ASN A 53 -9.67 -31.61 -25.52
CA ASN A 53 -10.68 -31.37 -24.47
C ASN A 53 -11.00 -29.89 -24.34
N MET A 54 -9.99 -29.02 -24.39
CA MET A 54 -10.17 -27.58 -24.29
C MET A 54 -10.90 -27.01 -25.51
N GLU A 55 -10.63 -27.50 -26.73
CA GLU A 55 -11.37 -27.13 -27.94
C GLU A 55 -12.86 -27.43 -27.80
N PHE A 56 -13.21 -28.60 -27.24
CA PHE A 56 -14.61 -28.93 -26.93
C PHE A 56 -15.17 -28.05 -25.81
N LEU A 57 -14.49 -27.97 -24.67
CA LEU A 57 -14.96 -27.23 -23.49
C LEU A 57 -15.19 -25.74 -23.78
N MET A 58 -14.37 -25.13 -24.63
CA MET A 58 -14.57 -23.71 -25.00
C MET A 58 -15.91 -23.47 -25.73
N THR A 59 -16.49 -24.49 -26.38
CA THR A 59 -17.74 -24.39 -27.15
C THR A 59 -19.01 -24.69 -26.36
N VAL A 60 -18.92 -25.41 -25.25
CA VAL A 60 -20.10 -25.73 -24.41
C VAL A 60 -20.55 -24.52 -23.59
N ASP A 61 -21.72 -24.56 -22.97
CA ASP A 61 -22.17 -23.51 -22.05
C ASP A 61 -21.34 -23.47 -20.74
N ASP A 62 -21.51 -22.40 -19.96
CA ASP A 62 -20.70 -22.11 -18.77
C ASP A 62 -20.94 -23.13 -17.63
N GLU A 63 -22.15 -23.70 -17.52
CA GLU A 63 -22.48 -24.75 -16.55
C GLU A 63 -21.76 -26.05 -16.90
N THR A 64 -21.85 -26.46 -18.17
CA THR A 64 -21.17 -27.66 -18.66
C THR A 64 -19.65 -27.51 -18.54
N PHE A 65 -19.10 -26.33 -18.83
CA PHE A 65 -17.67 -26.06 -18.66
C PHE A 65 -17.22 -26.26 -17.21
N TRP A 66 -17.91 -25.60 -16.27
CA TRP A 66 -17.62 -25.69 -14.83
C TRP A 66 -17.62 -27.14 -14.34
N ASN A 67 -18.63 -27.92 -14.74
CA ASN A 67 -18.80 -29.29 -14.28
C ASN A 67 -17.88 -30.31 -14.95
N SER A 68 -17.23 -29.97 -16.07
CA SER A 68 -16.50 -30.93 -16.89
C SER A 68 -14.99 -30.71 -16.93
N LEU A 69 -14.47 -29.58 -16.42
CA LEU A 69 -13.04 -29.24 -16.50
C LEU A 69 -12.13 -30.21 -15.74
N GLU A 70 -12.60 -30.77 -14.62
CA GLU A 70 -11.80 -31.63 -13.73
C GLU A 70 -11.23 -32.87 -14.44
N ASN A 71 -12.09 -33.61 -15.16
CA ASN A 71 -11.73 -34.90 -15.77
C ASN A 71 -10.59 -34.78 -16.81
N PRO A 72 -10.62 -33.85 -17.77
CA PRO A 72 -9.50 -33.62 -18.69
C PRO A 72 -8.18 -33.33 -17.99
N VAL A 73 -8.21 -32.50 -16.93
CA VAL A 73 -6.98 -32.10 -16.22
C VAL A 73 -6.38 -33.29 -15.48
N GLN A 74 -7.19 -34.03 -14.70
CA GLN A 74 -6.74 -35.23 -14.00
C GLN A 74 -6.18 -36.28 -14.97
N LYS A 75 -6.78 -36.44 -16.15
CA LYS A 75 -6.25 -37.32 -17.20
C LYS A 75 -4.87 -36.86 -17.67
N CYS A 76 -4.68 -35.57 -17.92
CA CYS A 76 -3.42 -35.03 -18.43
C CYS A 76 -2.31 -34.93 -17.37
N GLU A 77 -2.65 -34.99 -16.09
CA GLU A 77 -1.67 -35.13 -15.00
C GLU A 77 -0.94 -36.47 -14.98
N LEU A 78 -1.52 -37.50 -15.61
CA LEU A 78 -0.92 -38.84 -15.69
C LEU A 78 0.21 -38.95 -16.73
N LEU A 79 0.52 -37.87 -17.46
CA LEU A 79 1.60 -37.85 -18.43
C LEU A 79 2.94 -38.18 -17.77
N TYR A 80 3.72 -39.03 -18.44
CA TYR A 80 5.01 -39.47 -17.93
C TYR A 80 5.98 -38.29 -17.70
N SER A 81 5.96 -37.28 -18.57
CA SER A 81 6.80 -36.08 -18.45
C SER A 81 6.48 -35.20 -17.24
N LEU A 82 5.29 -35.33 -16.64
CA LEU A 82 4.94 -34.63 -15.42
C LEU A 82 5.41 -35.34 -14.14
N LYS A 83 5.88 -36.60 -14.23
CA LYS A 83 6.39 -37.33 -13.06
C LYS A 83 7.60 -36.65 -12.42
N ASP A 84 8.39 -35.94 -13.21
CA ASP A 84 9.56 -35.19 -12.74
C ASP A 84 9.16 -33.85 -12.09
N VAL A 85 7.90 -33.41 -12.25
CA VAL A 85 7.37 -32.18 -11.63
C VAL A 85 6.70 -32.54 -10.31
N LYS A 86 7.47 -32.46 -9.21
CA LYS A 86 6.95 -32.75 -7.88
C LYS A 86 6.11 -31.59 -7.34
N MET A 87 4.79 -31.72 -7.45
CA MET A 87 3.81 -30.84 -6.83
C MET A 87 3.49 -31.37 -5.43
N GLU A 88 4.06 -30.75 -4.39
CA GLU A 88 3.90 -31.21 -3.00
C GLU A 88 2.60 -30.65 -2.40
N PRO A 89 1.77 -31.48 -1.75
CA PRO A 89 0.57 -31.03 -1.04
C PRO A 89 0.91 -30.49 0.35
N PHE A 90 0.17 -29.47 0.76
CA PHE A 90 0.18 -28.84 2.08
C PHE A 90 -1.26 -28.67 2.53
N ASP A 91 -1.69 -29.51 3.45
CA ASP A 91 -3.07 -29.56 3.92
C ASP A 91 -3.32 -28.53 5.03
N ASN A 92 -4.50 -27.91 5.00
CA ASN A 92 -5.10 -27.21 6.13
C ASN A 92 -6.46 -27.91 6.46
N MET A 93 -7.29 -27.32 7.31
CA MET A 93 -8.53 -27.93 7.81
C MET A 93 -9.58 -28.18 6.72
N ASP A 94 -9.57 -27.42 5.64
CA ASP A 94 -10.64 -27.35 4.64
C ASP A 94 -10.17 -27.47 3.18
N GLU A 95 -8.87 -27.44 2.92
CA GLU A 95 -8.27 -27.57 1.60
C GLU A 95 -6.84 -28.16 1.58
N THR A 96 -6.35 -28.41 0.37
CA THR A 96 -4.96 -28.80 0.10
C THR A 96 -4.35 -27.79 -0.86
N LYS A 97 -3.33 -27.07 -0.41
CA LYS A 97 -2.55 -26.16 -1.22
C LYS A 97 -1.35 -26.91 -1.83
N TYR A 98 -0.99 -26.64 -3.09
CA TYR A 98 0.14 -27.32 -3.73
C TYR A 98 1.30 -26.36 -4.02
N SER A 99 2.54 -26.82 -3.85
CA SER A 99 3.73 -26.05 -4.23
C SER A 99 4.77 -26.91 -4.93
N ILE A 100 5.35 -26.38 -6.01
CA ILE A 100 6.62 -26.84 -6.56
C ILE A 100 7.73 -26.12 -5.81
N LEU A 101 8.65 -26.87 -5.20
CA LEU A 101 9.74 -26.29 -4.42
C LEU A 101 10.94 -25.91 -5.31
N PRO A 102 11.72 -24.88 -4.92
CA PRO A 102 12.94 -24.52 -5.63
C PRO A 102 13.93 -25.69 -5.73
N ILE A 103 14.51 -25.88 -6.92
CA ILE A 103 15.51 -26.94 -7.18
C ILE A 103 16.94 -26.40 -6.96
N CYS A 104 17.14 -25.08 -7.02
CA CYS A 104 18.44 -24.43 -6.88
C CYS A 104 18.71 -24.04 -5.42
N GLY A 105 19.91 -24.32 -4.91
CA GLY A 105 20.35 -23.84 -3.60
C GLY A 105 20.57 -22.32 -3.60
N ASN A 106 20.19 -21.65 -2.50
CA ASN A 106 20.30 -20.20 -2.23
C ASN A 106 19.21 -19.28 -2.83
N THR A 107 17.94 -19.66 -2.77
CA THR A 107 16.83 -18.74 -3.05
C THR A 107 15.98 -18.52 -1.80
N VAL A 108 15.60 -17.25 -1.54
CA VAL A 108 14.60 -16.91 -0.53
C VAL A 108 13.24 -17.04 -1.20
N MET A 109 12.46 -18.04 -0.80
CA MET A 109 11.13 -18.24 -1.37
C MET A 109 10.16 -17.19 -0.82
N SER A 110 9.33 -16.63 -1.69
CA SER A 110 8.33 -15.61 -1.34
C SER A 110 6.93 -16.15 -1.56
N VAL A 111 6.15 -16.20 -0.49
CA VAL A 111 4.79 -16.75 -0.48
C VAL A 111 3.82 -15.69 -0.01
N VAL A 112 2.76 -15.48 -0.77
CA VAL A 112 1.64 -14.62 -0.38
C VAL A 112 0.43 -15.49 -0.10
N THR A 113 -0.22 -15.32 1.05
CA THR A 113 -1.52 -15.95 1.36
C THR A 113 -2.56 -14.84 1.46
N LEU A 114 -3.62 -14.92 0.65
CA LEU A 114 -4.78 -14.02 0.70
C LEU A 114 -5.96 -14.79 1.27
N GLY A 115 -6.59 -14.25 2.31
CA GLY A 115 -7.55 -15.00 3.13
C GLY A 115 -6.81 -16.03 3.96
N VAL A 116 -6.13 -15.56 5.00
CA VAL A 116 -5.40 -16.43 5.91
C VAL A 116 -6.38 -17.36 6.65
N GLY A 117 -7.57 -16.85 6.97
CA GLY A 117 -8.55 -17.56 7.77
C GLY A 117 -7.99 -17.90 9.16
N GLN A 118 -8.53 -18.96 9.76
CA GLN A 118 -8.17 -19.39 11.12
C GLN A 118 -7.23 -20.61 11.14
N ASP A 119 -6.55 -20.90 10.02
CA ASP A 119 -5.63 -22.03 9.89
C ASP A 119 -4.39 -21.73 9.03
N VAL A 120 -3.21 -21.88 9.63
CA VAL A 120 -1.90 -21.70 8.96
C VAL A 120 -1.09 -22.99 8.87
N THR A 121 -1.75 -24.14 9.00
CA THR A 121 -1.09 -25.46 9.00
C THR A 121 -0.35 -25.73 7.69
N ALA A 122 -0.91 -25.31 6.55
CA ALA A 122 -0.27 -25.44 5.24
C ALA A 122 1.02 -24.60 5.13
N GLU A 123 0.99 -23.35 5.61
CA GLU A 123 2.14 -22.44 5.66
C GLU A 123 3.23 -23.00 6.57
N LEU A 124 2.87 -23.47 7.77
CA LEU A 124 3.80 -24.13 8.71
C LEU A 124 4.43 -25.38 8.11
N ALA A 125 3.62 -26.22 7.43
CA ALA A 125 4.10 -27.42 6.77
C ALA A 125 5.09 -27.09 5.65
N LEU A 126 4.81 -26.04 4.87
CA LEU A 126 5.71 -25.55 3.82
C LEU A 126 7.01 -24.98 4.40
N GLN A 127 6.92 -24.17 5.45
CA GLN A 127 8.08 -23.63 6.16
C GLN A 127 8.99 -24.75 6.67
N LYS A 128 8.40 -25.75 7.34
CA LYS A 128 9.11 -26.94 7.83
C LYS A 128 9.74 -27.74 6.69
N ARG A 129 9.03 -27.88 5.56
CA ARG A 129 9.49 -28.63 4.39
C ARG A 129 10.67 -27.97 3.67
N ILE A 130 10.72 -26.65 3.65
CA ILE A 130 11.79 -25.85 3.04
C ILE A 130 13.10 -25.93 3.86
N GLY A 131 13.02 -26.18 5.17
CA GLY A 131 14.18 -26.50 6.00
C GLY A 131 15.18 -25.34 6.12
N ASN A 132 16.43 -25.55 5.68
CA ASN A 132 17.52 -24.55 5.81
C ASN A 132 17.45 -23.41 4.78
N PHE A 133 16.55 -23.48 3.80
CA PHE A 133 16.33 -22.35 2.88
C PHE A 133 15.43 -21.31 3.57
N SER A 134 15.58 -20.05 3.19
CA SER A 134 14.73 -18.99 3.72
C SER A 134 13.41 -18.96 2.95
N VAL A 135 12.31 -18.79 3.67
CA VAL A 135 11.00 -18.46 3.11
C VAL A 135 10.47 -17.22 3.82
N GLN A 136 9.81 -16.35 3.06
CA GLN A 136 9.14 -15.16 3.56
C GLN A 136 7.66 -15.28 3.20
N PHE A 137 6.83 -15.39 4.23
CA PHE A 137 5.38 -15.44 4.10
C PHE A 137 4.78 -14.04 4.34
N PHE A 138 3.80 -13.69 3.52
CA PHE A 138 3.03 -12.44 3.59
C PHE A 138 1.54 -12.80 3.55
N GLY A 139 0.85 -12.64 4.66
CA GLY A 139 -0.55 -13.04 4.82
C GLY A 139 -1.45 -11.84 4.93
N ALA A 140 -2.51 -11.76 4.13
CA ALA A 140 -3.49 -10.68 4.19
C ALA A 140 -4.86 -11.24 4.57
N ASP A 141 -5.42 -10.71 5.66
CA ASP A 141 -6.77 -11.03 6.11
C ASP A 141 -7.38 -9.81 6.82
N PRO A 142 -8.64 -9.44 6.54
CA PRO A 142 -9.27 -8.33 7.23
C PRO A 142 -9.68 -8.63 8.67
N ILE A 143 -9.74 -9.90 9.09
CA ILE A 143 -9.98 -10.27 10.49
C ILE A 143 -8.65 -10.29 11.22
N VAL A 144 -8.48 -9.37 12.16
CA VAL A 144 -7.23 -9.23 12.93
C VAL A 144 -7.20 -10.19 14.13
N GLU A 145 -8.26 -10.18 14.94
CA GLU A 145 -8.30 -10.90 16.22
C GLU A 145 -8.03 -12.40 16.03
N GLY A 146 -6.90 -12.87 16.59
CA GLY A 146 -6.44 -14.26 16.53
C GLY A 146 -5.66 -14.61 15.26
N ASN A 147 -6.04 -14.07 14.10
CA ASN A 147 -5.35 -14.34 12.83
C ASN A 147 -3.97 -13.68 12.77
N ASP A 148 -3.81 -12.50 13.37
CA ASP A 148 -2.53 -11.79 13.45
C ASP A 148 -1.48 -12.60 14.24
N GLU A 149 -1.85 -13.09 15.42
CA GLU A 149 -0.99 -13.94 16.25
C GLU A 149 -0.72 -15.28 15.56
N LEU A 150 -1.73 -15.85 14.93
CA LEU A 150 -1.62 -17.12 14.22
C LEU A 150 -0.64 -17.02 13.04
N PHE A 151 -0.81 -16.04 12.15
CA PHE A 151 0.04 -15.89 10.98
C PHE A 151 1.43 -15.37 11.31
N SER A 152 1.57 -14.55 12.37
CA SER A 152 2.88 -14.05 12.84
C SER A 152 3.84 -15.17 13.28
N LYS A 153 3.33 -16.39 13.52
CA LYS A 153 4.16 -17.58 13.77
C LYS A 153 4.92 -18.04 12.51
N VAL A 154 4.47 -17.64 11.32
CA VAL A 154 4.99 -18.11 10.03
C VAL A 154 5.58 -16.98 9.19
N GLY A 155 4.96 -15.81 9.19
CA GLY A 155 5.40 -14.66 8.41
C GLY A 155 4.78 -13.36 8.86
N THR A 156 4.59 -12.43 7.93
CA THR A 156 4.07 -11.10 8.25
C THR A 156 2.61 -10.96 7.86
N PHE A 157 1.80 -10.51 8.82
CA PHE A 157 0.35 -10.36 8.69
C PHE A 157 -0.04 -8.93 8.27
N PHE A 158 -1.08 -8.81 7.44
CA PHE A 158 -1.63 -7.55 6.96
C PHE A 158 -3.15 -7.50 7.20
N PRO A 159 -3.66 -6.50 7.95
CA PRO A 159 -5.03 -6.46 8.47
C PRO A 159 -6.02 -5.88 7.43
N PHE A 160 -6.03 -6.42 6.21
CA PHE A 160 -6.93 -5.98 5.15
C PHE A 160 -7.23 -7.10 4.15
N ALA A 161 -8.35 -6.97 3.45
CA ALA A 161 -8.64 -7.78 2.28
C ALA A 161 -7.83 -7.29 1.07
N VAL A 162 -7.59 -8.17 0.10
CA VAL A 162 -6.90 -7.84 -1.16
C VAL A 162 -7.84 -8.07 -2.32
N GLY A 163 -7.95 -7.10 -3.23
CA GLY A 163 -8.85 -7.15 -4.38
C GLY A 163 -8.37 -6.31 -5.56
N ASN A 164 -9.26 -6.00 -6.49
CA ASN A 164 -8.89 -5.23 -7.71
C ASN A 164 -8.80 -3.71 -7.52
N SER A 165 -9.09 -3.19 -6.33
CA SER A 165 -9.09 -1.76 -6.07
C SER A 165 -8.97 -1.45 -4.59
N SER A 166 -8.36 -0.32 -4.26
CA SER A 166 -8.30 0.21 -2.91
C SER A 166 -9.62 0.88 -2.53
N ARG A 167 -10.28 0.38 -1.48
CA ARG A 167 -11.59 0.88 -1.06
C ARG A 167 -11.94 0.39 0.35
N MET A 168 -12.86 1.09 1.01
CA MET A 168 -13.72 0.45 2.00
C MET A 168 -14.82 -0.32 1.26
N GLY A 169 -14.92 -1.62 1.53
CA GLY A 169 -15.88 -2.51 0.86
C GLY A 169 -16.47 -3.52 1.85
N THR A 170 -17.48 -4.26 1.41
CA THR A 170 -17.99 -5.41 2.18
C THR A 170 -17.31 -6.68 1.69
N ALA A 171 -16.90 -7.53 2.62
CA ALA A 171 -16.37 -8.86 2.36
C ALA A 171 -17.05 -9.89 3.28
N SER A 172 -17.21 -11.12 2.78
CA SER A 172 -17.54 -12.28 3.60
C SER A 172 -16.30 -12.69 4.38
N VAL A 173 -16.40 -12.76 5.71
CA VAL A 173 -15.28 -13.06 6.61
C VAL A 173 -15.68 -14.11 7.64
N LEU A 174 -14.75 -14.99 8.00
CA LEU A 174 -14.96 -16.00 9.02
C LEU A 174 -14.75 -15.39 10.42
N LEU A 175 -15.83 -15.24 11.19
CA LEU A 175 -15.79 -14.71 12.54
C LEU A 175 -16.47 -15.69 13.51
N ASN A 176 -15.77 -16.12 14.56
CA ASN A 176 -16.30 -17.07 15.54
C ASN A 176 -16.89 -18.35 14.89
N GLY A 177 -16.24 -18.86 13.85
CA GLY A 177 -16.66 -20.05 13.12
C GLY A 177 -17.85 -19.88 12.18
N ASN A 178 -18.34 -18.65 11.96
CA ASN A 178 -19.43 -18.36 11.01
C ASN A 178 -19.01 -17.28 10.01
N TYR A 179 -19.42 -17.44 8.76
CA TYR A 179 -19.24 -16.41 7.75
C TYR A 179 -20.25 -15.28 7.92
N VAL A 180 -19.74 -14.05 7.97
CA VAL A 180 -20.54 -12.83 8.10
C VAL A 180 -20.05 -11.78 7.12
N GLU A 181 -20.95 -10.93 6.64
CA GLU A 181 -20.59 -9.77 5.82
C GLU A 181 -20.06 -8.65 6.72
N LYS A 182 -18.77 -8.32 6.61
CA LYS A 182 -18.16 -7.21 7.35
C LYS A 182 -17.66 -6.14 6.38
N ARG A 183 -17.77 -4.87 6.79
CA ARG A 183 -17.15 -3.77 6.07
C ARG A 183 -15.67 -3.70 6.45
N VAL A 184 -14.80 -3.85 5.46
CA VAL A 184 -13.35 -3.99 5.64
C VAL A 184 -12.58 -3.11 4.65
N VAL A 185 -11.31 -2.88 4.93
CA VAL A 185 -10.39 -2.27 3.97
C VAL A 185 -10.04 -3.31 2.91
N HIS A 186 -10.18 -2.94 1.65
CA HIS A 186 -9.57 -3.64 0.52
C HIS A 186 -8.37 -2.83 0.03
N VAL A 187 -7.24 -3.52 -0.17
CA VAL A 187 -6.05 -2.99 -0.83
C VAL A 187 -5.96 -3.59 -2.23
N GLU A 188 -5.64 -2.75 -3.21
CA GLU A 188 -5.45 -3.20 -4.59
C GLU A 188 -4.23 -4.13 -4.70
N PHE A 189 -4.36 -5.20 -5.48
CA PHE A 189 -3.38 -6.29 -5.51
C PHE A 189 -1.97 -5.88 -5.98
N ILE A 190 -1.80 -5.00 -6.98
CA ILE A 190 -0.48 -4.46 -7.32
C ILE A 190 0.09 -3.64 -6.15
N GLN A 191 -0.71 -2.76 -5.54
CA GLN A 191 -0.26 -1.98 -4.40
C GLN A 191 0.21 -2.89 -3.28
N PHE A 192 -0.53 -3.96 -2.98
CA PHE A 192 -0.13 -4.89 -1.93
C PHE A 192 1.22 -5.53 -2.25
N LEU A 193 1.39 -6.08 -3.46
CA LEU A 193 2.61 -6.77 -3.86
C LEU A 193 3.82 -5.82 -4.02
N LYS A 194 3.66 -4.75 -4.78
CA LYS A 194 4.78 -3.88 -5.17
C LYS A 194 4.93 -2.68 -4.25
N GLY A 195 3.83 -2.10 -3.78
CA GLY A 195 3.83 -0.91 -2.94
C GLY A 195 4.07 -1.20 -1.45
N ILE A 196 3.41 -2.21 -0.90
CA ILE A 196 3.47 -2.54 0.54
C ILE A 196 4.53 -3.59 0.82
N ILE A 197 4.48 -4.75 0.16
CA ILE A 197 5.51 -5.81 0.33
C ILE A 197 6.85 -5.37 -0.29
N GLY A 198 6.82 -4.50 -1.31
CA GLY A 198 8.04 -3.98 -1.94
C GLY A 198 8.73 -4.98 -2.87
N LYS A 199 8.00 -5.98 -3.41
CA LYS A 199 8.58 -7.01 -4.29
C LYS A 199 7.87 -7.09 -5.63
N ILE A 200 8.64 -7.55 -6.63
CA ILE A 200 8.17 -7.79 -8.00
C ILE A 200 8.33 -9.25 -8.45
N PHE A 201 8.78 -10.12 -7.56
CA PHE A 201 8.94 -11.54 -7.82
C PHE A 201 8.36 -12.34 -6.66
N TYR A 202 7.46 -13.27 -6.99
CA TYR A 202 6.74 -14.12 -6.06
C TYR A 202 6.80 -15.56 -6.51
N ASP A 203 7.23 -16.44 -5.61
CA ASP A 203 7.31 -17.86 -5.88
C ASP A 203 5.92 -18.47 -5.86
N ASN A 204 5.12 -18.20 -4.82
CA ASN A 204 3.76 -18.72 -4.70
C ASN A 204 2.77 -17.66 -4.21
N ILE A 205 1.54 -17.71 -4.71
CA ILE A 205 0.40 -16.95 -4.19
C ILE A 205 -0.75 -17.90 -3.93
N TRP A 206 -1.24 -17.97 -2.71
CA TRP A 206 -2.38 -18.76 -2.28
C TRP A 206 -3.56 -17.82 -2.08
N VAL A 207 -4.65 -18.05 -2.82
CA VAL A 207 -5.81 -17.17 -2.85
C VAL A 207 -7.04 -17.92 -2.37
N ASP A 208 -7.55 -17.50 -1.24
CA ASP A 208 -8.81 -17.93 -0.66
C ASP A 208 -9.62 -16.69 -0.27
N GLY A 209 -10.21 -16.04 -1.28
CA GLY A 209 -10.70 -14.66 -1.14
C GLY A 209 -12.19 -14.54 -0.84
N GLU A 210 -12.90 -15.64 -0.57
CA GLU A 210 -14.36 -15.66 -0.40
C GLU A 210 -15.08 -14.79 -1.46
N TYR A 211 -15.02 -15.21 -2.72
CA TYR A 211 -15.47 -14.52 -3.94
C TYR A 211 -14.59 -13.36 -4.43
N ALA A 212 -13.64 -12.85 -3.65
CA ALA A 212 -12.71 -11.82 -4.14
C ALA A 212 -11.73 -12.34 -5.20
N GLU A 213 -11.54 -13.66 -5.29
CA GLU A 213 -10.66 -14.29 -6.29
C GLU A 213 -11.05 -13.97 -7.74
N TYR A 214 -12.34 -13.78 -8.00
CA TYR A 214 -12.85 -13.44 -9.33
C TYR A 214 -12.38 -12.06 -9.80
N GLU A 215 -12.15 -11.14 -8.86
CA GLU A 215 -11.61 -9.80 -9.17
C GLU A 215 -10.16 -9.86 -9.66
N LEU A 216 -9.44 -10.96 -9.41
CA LEU A 216 -8.00 -11.09 -9.69
C LEU A 216 -7.70 -11.69 -11.08
N PHE A 217 -8.70 -12.09 -11.87
CA PHE A 217 -8.45 -12.83 -13.12
C PHE A 217 -7.61 -12.06 -14.14
N ASP A 218 -7.89 -10.77 -14.32
CA ASP A 218 -7.19 -9.91 -15.28
C ASP A 218 -5.72 -9.63 -14.89
N TYR A 219 -5.31 -9.96 -13.67
CA TYR A 219 -3.93 -9.81 -13.21
C TYR A 219 -3.01 -10.88 -13.81
N PHE A 220 -3.50 -12.11 -13.94
CA PHE A 220 -2.67 -13.27 -14.28
C PHE A 220 -2.53 -13.53 -15.79
N VAL A 221 -3.36 -12.91 -16.63
CA VAL A 221 -3.34 -13.09 -18.10
C VAL A 221 -2.17 -12.36 -18.78
N ASN A 222 -1.80 -12.75 -19.99
CA ASN A 222 -0.79 -12.04 -20.79
C ASN A 222 -1.26 -10.60 -21.10
N GLY A 223 -0.39 -9.63 -20.82
CA GLY A 223 -0.67 -8.19 -20.92
C GLY A 223 -1.52 -7.65 -19.78
N GLY A 224 -1.85 -8.49 -18.78
CA GLY A 224 -2.63 -8.12 -17.60
C GLY A 224 -1.87 -7.23 -16.62
N ASN A 225 -2.52 -6.89 -15.51
CA ASN A 225 -2.03 -5.91 -14.54
C ASN A 225 -0.63 -6.26 -13.98
N LEU A 226 -0.36 -7.55 -13.69
CA LEU A 226 0.97 -7.96 -13.20
C LEU A 226 2.07 -7.71 -14.24
N ASP A 227 1.78 -7.92 -15.53
CA ASP A 227 2.76 -7.69 -16.60
C ASP A 227 3.07 -6.22 -16.81
N GLN A 228 2.02 -5.38 -16.78
CA GLN A 228 2.12 -3.94 -16.92
C GLN A 228 3.04 -3.36 -15.83
N GLU A 229 2.99 -3.96 -14.63
CA GLU A 229 3.75 -3.51 -13.47
C GLU A 229 5.08 -4.23 -13.27
N GLY A 230 5.41 -5.18 -14.16
CA GLY A 230 6.66 -5.93 -14.14
C GLY A 230 6.74 -7.00 -13.04
N ILE A 231 5.61 -7.38 -12.44
CA ILE A 231 5.52 -8.38 -11.38
C ILE A 231 5.51 -9.78 -12.00
N THR A 232 6.28 -10.70 -11.42
CA THR A 232 6.33 -12.11 -11.83
C THR A 232 5.84 -13.00 -10.70
N VAL A 233 4.82 -13.79 -11.00
CA VAL A 233 4.30 -14.86 -10.13
C VAL A 233 4.56 -16.21 -10.79
N CYS A 234 5.31 -17.09 -10.13
CA CYS A 234 5.73 -18.38 -10.69
C CYS A 234 4.62 -19.44 -10.65
N GLN A 235 3.87 -19.49 -9.56
CA GLN A 235 2.75 -20.40 -9.33
C GLN A 235 1.73 -19.75 -8.40
N PHE A 236 0.48 -20.21 -8.50
CA PHE A 236 -0.56 -19.80 -7.56
C PHE A 236 -1.59 -20.90 -7.35
N ASN A 237 -2.16 -20.92 -6.16
CA ASN A 237 -3.34 -21.72 -5.80
C ASN A 237 -4.51 -20.78 -5.65
N MET A 238 -5.68 -21.19 -6.13
CA MET A 238 -6.88 -20.38 -6.05
C MET A 238 -8.09 -21.26 -5.78
N GLU A 239 -8.79 -20.95 -4.70
CA GLU A 239 -10.13 -21.46 -4.42
C GLU A 239 -11.17 -20.57 -5.09
N PHE A 240 -11.98 -21.17 -5.97
CA PHE A 240 -13.08 -20.52 -6.67
C PHE A 240 -14.41 -20.91 -5.99
N HIS A 241 -14.94 -19.98 -5.21
CA HIS A 241 -16.16 -20.14 -4.42
C HIS A 241 -17.40 -20.26 -5.30
N LEU A 242 -18.44 -20.92 -4.77
CA LEU A 242 -19.71 -21.28 -5.43
C LEU A 242 -20.21 -20.25 -6.44
N PRO A 243 -19.97 -20.44 -7.75
CA PRO A 243 -20.25 -19.39 -8.72
C PRO A 243 -21.75 -19.35 -9.08
N ASN A 244 -22.31 -18.14 -9.10
CA ASN A 244 -23.54 -17.88 -9.86
C ASN A 244 -23.25 -17.94 -11.38
N ALA A 245 -24.26 -17.77 -12.22
CA ALA A 245 -24.10 -17.84 -13.68
C ALA A 245 -23.03 -16.86 -14.22
N ILE A 246 -22.93 -15.66 -13.66
CA ILE A 246 -21.92 -14.65 -14.04
C ILE A 246 -20.52 -15.13 -13.67
N ARG A 247 -20.34 -15.65 -12.45
CA ARG A 247 -19.04 -16.15 -12.00
C ARG A 247 -18.58 -17.40 -12.79
N LYS A 248 -19.51 -18.28 -13.20
CA LYS A 248 -19.21 -19.42 -14.09
C LYS A 248 -18.70 -18.91 -15.44
N HIS A 249 -19.33 -17.87 -15.99
CA HIS A 249 -18.90 -17.22 -17.21
C HIS A 249 -17.48 -16.64 -17.09
N GLU A 250 -17.21 -15.89 -16.01
CA GLU A 250 -15.89 -15.31 -15.74
C GLU A 250 -14.81 -16.38 -15.58
N PHE A 251 -15.12 -17.47 -14.85
CA PHE A 251 -14.21 -18.60 -14.68
C PHE A 251 -13.88 -19.25 -16.03
N LYS A 252 -14.89 -19.56 -16.84
CA LYS A 252 -14.69 -20.13 -18.17
C LYS A 252 -13.81 -19.23 -19.03
N LYS A 253 -14.11 -17.92 -19.05
CA LYS A 253 -13.33 -16.91 -19.78
C LYS A 253 -11.88 -16.89 -19.31
N PHE A 254 -11.65 -16.91 -18.00
CA PHE A 254 -10.31 -16.89 -17.41
C PHE A 254 -9.50 -18.16 -17.73
N ILE A 255 -10.06 -19.35 -17.51
CA ILE A 255 -9.37 -20.61 -17.83
C ILE A 255 -9.06 -20.71 -19.32
N THR A 256 -10.02 -20.33 -20.17
CA THR A 256 -9.84 -20.27 -21.63
C THR A 256 -8.71 -19.33 -22.01
N ARG A 257 -8.69 -18.13 -21.42
CA ARG A 257 -7.64 -17.14 -21.69
C ARG A 257 -6.27 -17.65 -21.26
N ILE A 258 -6.17 -18.20 -20.05
CA ILE A 258 -4.91 -18.74 -19.51
C ILE A 258 -4.36 -19.88 -20.37
N PHE A 259 -5.22 -20.79 -20.85
CA PHE A 259 -4.83 -21.84 -21.77
C PHE A 259 -4.29 -21.30 -23.10
N ASN A 260 -4.95 -20.28 -23.65
CA ASN A 260 -4.57 -19.65 -24.92
C ASN A 260 -3.32 -18.78 -24.82
N ASP A 261 -3.11 -18.13 -23.67
CA ASP A 261 -1.94 -17.30 -23.38
C ASP A 261 -0.64 -18.10 -23.31
N ARG A 262 -0.74 -19.42 -23.15
CA ARG A 262 0.40 -20.34 -23.01
C ARG A 262 1.38 -19.95 -21.91
N ARG A 263 0.86 -19.29 -20.88
CA ARG A 263 1.64 -18.79 -19.75
C ARG A 263 1.73 -19.82 -18.64
N TYR A 264 0.58 -20.33 -18.19
CA TYR A 264 0.44 -21.25 -17.06
C TYR A 264 -0.19 -22.56 -17.53
N ALA A 265 0.28 -23.67 -16.98
CA ALA A 265 -0.47 -24.91 -16.94
C ALA A 265 -1.33 -24.94 -15.67
N PHE A 266 -2.38 -25.77 -15.64
CA PHE A 266 -3.26 -25.91 -14.48
C PHE A 266 -3.48 -27.37 -14.11
N PHE A 267 -3.55 -27.62 -12.80
CA PHE A 267 -3.45 -28.91 -12.15
C PHE A 267 -4.30 -28.97 -10.88
N ARG A 268 -4.50 -30.19 -10.39
CA ARG A 268 -5.21 -30.59 -9.18
C ARG A 268 -6.56 -29.91 -9.01
N PRO A 269 -7.45 -29.92 -10.03
CA PRO A 269 -8.82 -29.50 -9.80
C PRO A 269 -9.45 -30.43 -8.78
N VAL A 270 -9.82 -29.89 -7.62
CA VAL A 270 -10.65 -30.59 -6.63
C VAL A 270 -12.03 -29.94 -6.67
N ARG A 271 -13.03 -30.72 -7.07
CA ARG A 271 -14.42 -30.25 -7.13
C ARG A 271 -15.17 -30.67 -5.87
N GLY A 272 -15.67 -29.67 -5.16
CA GLY A 272 -16.68 -29.77 -4.12
C GLY A 272 -17.85 -28.84 -4.46
N ASN A 273 -18.33 -28.08 -3.48
CA ASN A 273 -19.18 -26.91 -3.74
C ASN A 273 -18.37 -25.77 -4.43
N HIS A 274 -17.06 -25.73 -4.23
CA HIS A 274 -16.08 -24.87 -4.92
C HIS A 274 -15.26 -25.68 -5.94
N ILE A 275 -14.51 -24.99 -6.80
CA ILE A 275 -13.39 -25.58 -7.55
C ILE A 275 -12.11 -25.01 -6.96
N ARG A 276 -11.13 -25.86 -6.65
CA ARG A 276 -9.77 -25.42 -6.31
C ARG A 276 -8.85 -25.75 -7.46
N LEU A 277 -7.92 -24.87 -7.82
CA LEU A 277 -7.00 -25.11 -8.93
C LEU A 277 -5.61 -24.60 -8.60
N THR A 278 -4.60 -25.45 -8.79
CA THR A 278 -3.20 -25.03 -8.78
C THR A 278 -2.78 -24.68 -10.19
N LYS A 279 -2.32 -23.46 -10.41
CA LYS A 279 -1.74 -23.00 -11.68
C LYS A 279 -0.23 -22.93 -11.56
N LEU A 280 0.46 -23.63 -12.46
CA LEU A 280 1.90 -23.85 -12.40
C LEU A 280 2.61 -23.38 -13.68
N VAL A 281 3.72 -22.68 -13.41
CA VAL A 281 4.89 -22.34 -14.24
C VAL A 281 4.67 -21.34 -15.37
N LYS A 282 5.31 -20.17 -15.28
CA LYS A 282 5.60 -19.25 -16.40
C LYS A 282 6.67 -19.88 -17.31
N MET A 283 6.26 -20.60 -18.36
CA MET A 283 7.17 -21.40 -19.19
C MET A 283 7.69 -20.69 -20.45
N SER A 284 7.29 -19.44 -20.65
CA SER A 284 7.75 -18.60 -21.76
C SER A 284 8.99 -17.79 -21.38
N ARG A 285 10.09 -18.02 -22.10
CA ARG A 285 11.20 -17.05 -22.20
C ARG A 285 10.59 -15.74 -22.72
N ARG A 286 10.73 -14.65 -21.96
CA ARG A 286 10.57 -13.29 -22.51
C ARG A 286 11.44 -13.21 -23.77
N ASN A 287 10.83 -13.27 -24.94
CA ASN A 287 11.51 -12.81 -26.15
C ASN A 287 11.82 -11.32 -25.90
N GLY A 288 13.11 -10.98 -25.92
CA GLY A 288 13.64 -9.66 -25.63
C GLY A 288 13.31 -8.63 -26.71
N TYR A 289 12.02 -8.38 -26.94
CA TYR A 289 11.53 -7.29 -27.78
C TYR A 289 11.11 -6.06 -26.95
N THR A 290 11.01 -6.17 -25.62
CA THR A 290 10.68 -5.04 -24.74
C THR A 290 11.85 -4.10 -24.48
N THR A 291 13.10 -4.51 -24.73
CA THR A 291 14.27 -3.63 -24.68
C THR A 291 14.43 -2.76 -25.93
N PHE A 292 13.67 -3.01 -27.01
CA PHE A 292 13.77 -2.20 -28.23
C PHE A 292 12.81 -0.99 -28.25
N PHE A 293 11.73 -1.03 -27.47
CA PHE A 293 10.78 0.09 -27.36
C PHE A 293 11.10 1.06 -26.20
N ALA A 294 11.82 0.61 -25.17
CA ALA A 294 12.25 1.46 -24.06
C ALA A 294 13.34 2.48 -24.45
N VAL A 295 14.07 2.25 -25.55
CA VAL A 295 15.13 3.15 -26.02
C VAL A 295 14.57 4.28 -26.89
N LEU A 296 13.40 4.09 -27.52
CA LEU A 296 12.76 5.10 -28.37
C LEU A 296 11.85 6.06 -27.60
N SER A 297 11.31 5.65 -26.44
CA SER A 297 10.46 6.49 -25.58
C SER A 297 11.26 7.49 -24.72
N VAL A 298 12.51 7.17 -24.38
CA VAL A 298 13.38 8.08 -23.61
C VAL A 298 13.86 9.26 -24.45
N SER A 299 14.03 9.09 -25.77
CA SER A 299 14.42 10.19 -26.67
C SER A 299 13.29 11.17 -26.98
N LEU A 300 12.03 10.74 -26.88
CA LEU A 300 10.86 11.61 -27.10
C LEU A 300 10.46 12.39 -25.83
N LEU A 301 10.68 11.81 -24.65
CA LEU A 301 10.43 12.47 -23.36
C LEU A 301 11.46 13.56 -23.01
N LEU A 302 12.68 13.46 -23.55
CA LEU A 302 13.71 14.50 -23.44
C LEU A 302 13.51 15.68 -24.42
N TYR A 303 12.61 15.54 -25.40
CA TYR A 303 12.28 16.62 -26.34
C TYR A 303 11.07 17.45 -25.89
N ILE A 304 10.18 16.89 -25.06
CA ILE A 304 8.98 17.57 -24.53
C ILE A 304 9.27 18.32 -23.21
N SER A 305 10.45 18.12 -22.60
CA SER A 305 10.89 18.86 -21.41
C SER A 305 11.54 20.23 -21.71
N PHE A 306 11.62 20.62 -22.99
CA PHE A 306 11.91 21.99 -23.40
C PHE A 306 10.63 22.63 -23.95
N ILE A 307 10.08 23.59 -23.19
CA ILE A 307 8.86 24.38 -23.41
C ILE A 307 7.66 23.90 -22.57
N SER A 308 7.73 24.19 -21.27
CA SER A 308 6.58 24.60 -20.48
C SER A 308 7.08 25.26 -19.21
N THR A 309 7.30 26.57 -19.24
CA THR A 309 7.40 27.38 -18.03
C THR A 309 6.02 27.39 -17.36
N PRO A 310 5.89 27.02 -16.08
CA PRO A 310 4.68 27.33 -15.33
C PRO A 310 4.65 28.85 -15.18
N SER A 311 3.67 29.48 -15.81
CA SER A 311 3.31 30.85 -15.46
C SER A 311 2.71 30.79 -14.06
N THR A 312 3.46 31.28 -13.07
CA THR A 312 2.87 31.73 -11.82
C THR A 312 2.05 32.98 -12.13
N THR A 313 0.81 32.78 -12.56
CA THR A 313 -0.20 33.83 -12.50
C THR A 313 -0.46 34.13 -11.03
N SER A 314 0.29 35.08 -10.49
CA SER A 314 -0.17 35.86 -9.35
C SER A 314 -1.37 36.68 -9.82
N PHE A 315 -2.56 36.11 -9.71
CA PHE A 315 -3.77 36.90 -9.79
C PHE A 315 -3.78 37.77 -8.53
N ARG A 316 -3.37 39.03 -8.70
CA ARG A 316 -3.64 40.07 -7.70
C ARG A 316 -5.15 40.21 -7.62
N LEU A 317 -5.76 39.61 -6.59
CA LEU A 317 -7.09 39.95 -6.11
C LEU A 317 -7.05 41.40 -5.60
N GLY A 318 -7.12 42.35 -6.52
CA GLY A 318 -7.38 43.75 -6.19
C GLY A 318 -8.85 43.89 -5.80
N GLY A 319 -9.12 44.24 -4.54
CA GLY A 319 -10.32 45.00 -4.19
C GLY A 319 -11.31 44.39 -3.20
N ASN A 320 -10.96 43.37 -2.40
CA ASN A 320 -11.83 42.93 -1.29
C ASN A 320 -11.19 43.27 0.06
N SER A 321 -11.69 44.32 0.72
CA SER A 321 -11.12 44.84 1.98
C SER A 321 -11.03 43.80 3.09
N ALA A 322 -11.88 42.75 3.05
CA ALA A 322 -11.86 41.66 4.02
C ALA A 322 -10.68 40.71 3.81
N VAL A 323 -10.39 40.34 2.55
CA VAL A 323 -9.23 39.50 2.19
C VAL A 323 -7.93 40.23 2.51
N ASP A 324 -7.85 41.52 2.15
CA ASP A 324 -6.70 42.37 2.49
C ASP A 324 -6.47 42.45 4.00
N LYS A 325 -7.55 42.53 4.78
CA LYS A 325 -7.49 42.52 6.25
C LYS A 325 -6.99 41.18 6.79
N VAL A 326 -7.45 40.05 6.24
CA VAL A 326 -6.97 38.72 6.65
C VAL A 326 -5.49 38.57 6.35
N TYR A 327 -5.04 38.95 5.15
CA TYR A 327 -3.62 38.91 4.79
C TYR A 327 -2.78 39.81 5.70
N LYS A 328 -3.24 41.05 5.97
CA LYS A 328 -2.58 41.95 6.91
C LYS A 328 -2.47 41.35 8.31
N ASN A 329 -3.52 40.70 8.80
CA ASN A 329 -3.51 40.04 10.11
C ASN A 329 -2.51 38.88 10.14
N TYR A 330 -2.48 38.05 9.09
CA TYR A 330 -1.49 36.99 8.93
C TYR A 330 -0.07 37.54 8.91
N SER A 331 0.21 38.56 8.10
CA SER A 331 1.54 39.19 8.03
C SER A 331 1.97 39.78 9.37
N ALA A 332 1.05 40.32 10.17
CA ALA A 332 1.35 40.81 11.51
C ALA A 332 1.75 39.67 12.46
N TRP A 333 0.99 38.57 12.45
CA TRP A 333 1.32 37.36 13.22
C TRP A 333 2.67 36.75 12.79
N HIS A 334 2.90 36.64 11.47
CA HIS A 334 4.12 36.06 10.91
C HIS A 334 5.37 36.85 11.30
N ASN A 335 5.33 38.18 11.11
CA ASN A 335 6.42 39.06 11.52
C ASN A 335 6.67 39.01 13.03
N CYS A 336 5.61 38.94 13.84
CA CYS A 336 5.73 38.76 15.27
C CYS A 336 6.49 37.47 15.59
N LEU A 337 6.08 36.33 15.04
CA LEU A 337 6.67 35.04 15.38
C LEU A 337 8.13 34.97 14.90
N LYS A 338 8.37 35.34 13.64
CA LYS A 338 9.72 35.38 13.04
C LYS A 338 10.69 36.20 13.88
N ASN A 339 10.28 37.37 14.35
CA ASN A 339 11.12 38.21 15.21
C ASN A 339 11.40 37.55 16.57
N ASN A 340 10.38 37.00 17.22
CA ASN A 340 10.51 36.39 18.55
C ASN A 340 11.34 35.10 18.57
N ILE A 341 11.49 34.40 17.45
CA ILE A 341 12.31 33.17 17.36
C ILE A 341 13.60 33.33 16.54
N SER A 342 13.85 34.52 15.97
CA SER A 342 15.01 34.77 15.10
C SER A 342 16.36 34.38 15.73
N SER A 343 16.54 34.60 17.03
CA SER A 343 17.77 34.23 17.75
C SER A 343 17.96 32.71 17.92
N MET A 344 16.94 31.91 17.58
CA MET A 344 16.95 30.44 17.64
C MET A 344 17.25 29.82 16.27
N GLU A 345 17.38 30.63 15.21
CA GLU A 345 17.74 30.15 13.88
C GLU A 345 19.15 29.54 13.89
N GLY A 346 19.25 28.30 13.39
CA GLY A 346 20.47 27.49 13.46
C GLY A 346 20.72 26.84 14.82
N ASN A 347 19.79 26.95 15.79
CA ASN A 347 19.91 26.34 17.11
C ASN A 347 18.68 25.47 17.46
N PRO A 348 18.71 24.17 17.10
CA PRO A 348 17.60 23.25 17.33
C PRO A 348 17.17 23.09 18.80
N ASP A 349 18.13 23.05 19.73
CA ASP A 349 17.85 22.92 21.17
C ASP A 349 17.14 24.17 21.72
N ALA A 350 17.60 25.35 21.32
CA ALA A 350 16.99 26.61 21.74
C ALA A 350 15.55 26.72 21.22
N LEU A 351 15.31 26.35 19.96
CA LEU A 351 13.97 26.37 19.38
C LEU A 351 13.03 25.41 20.10
N TRP A 352 13.42 24.13 20.26
CA TRP A 352 12.60 23.14 20.94
C TRP A 352 12.16 23.59 22.33
N GLY A 353 13.09 24.16 23.12
CA GLY A 353 12.77 24.60 24.48
C GLY A 353 11.94 25.89 24.58
N ASN A 354 11.88 26.71 23.53
CA ASN A 354 11.36 28.09 23.64
C ASN A 354 10.33 28.51 22.58
N LEU A 355 10.07 27.73 21.53
CA LEU A 355 9.11 28.08 20.47
C LEU A 355 7.73 28.48 21.04
N TRP A 356 7.24 27.73 22.02
CA TRP A 356 5.93 27.98 22.64
C TRP A 356 5.79 29.41 23.20
N ARG A 357 6.87 30.01 23.71
CA ARG A 357 6.87 31.39 24.22
C ARG A 357 6.65 32.38 23.09
N GLY A 358 7.39 32.20 22.00
CA GLY A 358 7.27 33.05 20.80
C GLY A 358 5.85 33.01 20.23
N ILE A 359 5.28 31.81 20.10
CA ILE A 359 3.90 31.65 19.61
C ILE A 359 2.92 32.36 20.56
N LYS A 360 3.00 32.13 21.88
CA LYS A 360 2.08 32.75 22.87
C LYS A 360 2.07 34.28 22.83
N LEU A 361 3.24 34.91 22.63
CA LEU A 361 3.33 36.37 22.46
C LEU A 361 2.59 36.86 21.21
N CYS A 362 2.57 36.05 20.15
CA CYS A 362 1.97 36.41 18.87
C CYS A 362 0.49 36.02 18.75
N GLU A 363 -0.04 35.16 19.62
CA GLU A 363 -1.48 34.88 19.69
C GLU A 363 -2.30 36.06 20.24
N VAL A 364 -1.69 36.93 21.06
CA VAL A 364 -2.39 37.99 21.79
C VAL A 364 -2.34 39.37 21.11
N ILE A 365 -1.72 39.46 19.93
CA ILE A 365 -1.65 40.72 19.18
C ILE A 365 -3.06 41.15 18.70
N PRO A 366 -3.32 42.46 18.55
CA PRO A 366 -4.64 42.97 18.16
C PRO A 366 -5.22 42.33 16.90
N GLU A 367 -4.38 42.04 15.92
CA GLU A 367 -4.73 41.44 14.64
C GLU A 367 -5.32 40.02 14.76
N MET A 368 -4.99 39.30 15.84
CA MET A 368 -5.41 37.91 16.04
C MET A 368 -6.63 37.76 16.96
N LYS A 369 -7.07 38.83 17.64
CA LYS A 369 -8.19 38.79 18.60
C LYS A 369 -9.52 38.30 18.04
N GLY A 370 -9.73 38.38 16.73
CA GLY A 370 -10.97 37.95 16.06
C GLY A 370 -11.00 36.49 15.63
N LEU A 371 -9.89 35.75 15.74
CA LEU A 371 -9.81 34.36 15.32
C LEU A 371 -10.28 33.44 16.47
N PHE A 372 -11.45 32.82 16.30
CA PHE A 372 -11.99 31.89 17.28
C PHE A 372 -11.53 30.47 16.98
N ILE A 373 -10.58 29.97 17.77
CA ILE A 373 -10.11 28.58 17.73
C ILE A 373 -10.85 27.81 18.82
N GLY A 374 -11.62 26.80 18.42
CA GLY A 374 -12.37 25.93 19.32
C GLY A 374 -11.49 24.87 19.98
N ASP A 375 -11.86 24.50 21.19
CA ASP A 375 -11.12 23.58 22.06
C ASP A 375 -11.93 22.30 22.28
N TYR A 376 -11.39 21.17 21.89
CA TYR A 376 -12.04 19.86 21.94
C TYR A 376 -11.19 18.90 22.80
N PRO A 377 -11.31 18.97 24.14
CA PRO A 377 -10.52 18.15 25.04
C PRO A 377 -10.99 16.70 25.02
N ASN A 378 -10.05 15.76 25.10
CA ASN A 378 -10.30 14.37 25.48
C ASN A 378 -9.63 14.13 26.86
N SER A 379 -9.35 12.89 27.25
CA SER A 379 -8.83 12.56 28.58
C SER A 379 -7.35 12.91 28.78
N ASP A 380 -6.57 12.98 27.70
CA ASP A 380 -5.12 13.16 27.72
C ASP A 380 -4.64 14.45 27.03
N GLU A 381 -5.41 14.98 26.08
CA GLU A 381 -5.03 16.18 25.33
C GLU A 381 -6.20 17.11 24.97
N THR A 382 -5.92 18.10 24.13
CA THR A 382 -6.95 19.01 23.59
C THR A 382 -6.67 19.36 22.14
N LYS A 383 -7.47 18.77 21.27
CA LYS A 383 -7.45 19.01 19.83
C LYS A 383 -8.17 20.33 19.52
N ARG A 384 -7.73 21.03 18.49
CA ARG A 384 -8.21 22.38 18.14
C ARG A 384 -8.83 22.38 16.75
N HIS A 385 -9.91 23.13 16.57
CA HIS A 385 -10.54 23.28 15.26
C HIS A 385 -11.29 24.62 15.18
N ILE A 386 -11.17 25.30 14.05
CA ILE A 386 -12.05 26.42 13.69
C ILE A 386 -13.19 25.83 12.89
N VAL A 387 -14.42 25.94 13.40
CA VAL A 387 -15.62 25.47 12.69
C VAL A 387 -15.85 26.30 11.42
N PRO A 388 -16.34 25.69 10.32
CA PRO A 388 -16.57 26.43 9.09
C PRO A 388 -17.65 27.50 9.31
N LYS A 389 -17.42 28.68 8.75
CA LYS A 389 -18.38 29.80 8.80
C LYS A 389 -19.57 29.59 7.88
N MET A 390 -19.38 28.77 6.85
CA MET A 390 -20.42 28.34 5.93
C MET A 390 -21.00 26.99 6.39
N GLN A 391 -22.27 26.73 6.04
CA GLN A 391 -22.92 25.43 6.26
C GLN A 391 -22.45 24.40 5.21
N LEU A 392 -21.14 24.22 5.10
CA LEU A 392 -20.49 23.27 4.22
C LEU A 392 -19.92 22.11 5.06
N PRO A 393 -20.16 20.85 4.67
CA PRO A 393 -19.53 19.69 5.31
C PRO A 393 -18.00 19.82 5.39
N SER A 394 -17.43 19.21 6.42
CA SER A 394 -15.98 19.12 6.61
C SER A 394 -15.49 17.68 6.47
N VAL A 395 -14.25 17.52 5.99
CA VAL A 395 -13.51 16.25 5.98
C VAL A 395 -12.47 16.27 7.09
N ILE A 396 -12.67 15.45 8.12
CA ILE A 396 -11.80 15.34 9.28
C ILE A 396 -11.05 14.01 9.23
N VAL A 397 -9.73 14.07 9.40
CA VAL A 397 -8.86 12.89 9.43
C VAL A 397 -8.14 12.80 10.77
N THR A 398 -8.15 11.65 11.42
CA THR A 398 -7.37 11.38 12.64
C THR A 398 -6.35 10.27 12.35
N LEU A 399 -5.07 10.52 12.58
CA LEU A 399 -3.99 9.53 12.55
C LEU A 399 -3.49 9.34 13.99
N GLY A 400 -3.52 8.12 14.50
CA GLY A 400 -3.35 7.85 15.92
C GLY A 400 -4.62 8.25 16.68
N ILE A 401 -5.62 7.38 16.66
CA ILE A 401 -6.89 7.64 17.33
C ILE A 401 -6.68 7.54 18.85
N GLY A 402 -5.88 6.54 19.27
CA GLY A 402 -5.76 6.17 20.67
C GLY A 402 -7.08 5.62 21.24
N HIS A 403 -7.11 5.33 22.53
CA HIS A 403 -8.29 4.76 23.20
C HIS A 403 -9.35 5.80 23.60
N ASP A 404 -9.34 6.99 22.98
CA ASP A 404 -10.24 8.10 23.36
C ASP A 404 -10.63 8.99 22.17
N THR A 405 -11.90 8.89 21.78
CA THR A 405 -12.51 9.70 20.70
C THR A 405 -13.35 10.89 21.23
N GLY A 406 -13.17 11.26 22.49
CA GLY A 406 -13.94 12.31 23.15
C GLY A 406 -13.77 13.70 22.53
N ALA A 407 -12.68 13.95 21.80
CA ALA A 407 -12.48 15.18 21.03
C ALA A 407 -13.31 15.17 19.75
N GLU A 408 -13.28 14.06 19.00
CA GLU A 408 -14.07 13.80 17.80
C GLU A 408 -15.57 13.92 18.09
N GLU A 409 -16.04 13.28 19.17
CA GLU A 409 -17.44 13.37 19.64
C GLU A 409 -17.91 14.80 19.89
N LYS A 410 -17.04 15.65 20.42
CA LYS A 410 -17.35 17.07 20.68
C LYS A 410 -17.35 17.86 19.38
N LEU A 411 -16.39 17.61 18.49
CA LEU A 411 -16.28 18.31 17.20
C LEU A 411 -17.49 18.02 16.31
N ILE A 412 -17.94 16.76 16.23
CA ILE A 412 -19.11 16.35 15.43
C ILE A 412 -20.34 17.22 15.73
N LYS A 413 -20.56 17.59 17.00
CA LYS A 413 -21.71 18.40 17.43
C LYS A 413 -21.66 19.85 16.91
N GLY A 414 -20.47 20.35 16.56
CA GLY A 414 -20.25 21.69 16.04
C GLY A 414 -20.16 21.78 14.51
N LEU A 415 -20.10 20.64 13.80
CA LEU A 415 -19.91 20.62 12.36
C LEU A 415 -21.24 20.51 11.58
N PRO A 416 -21.30 21.04 10.35
CA PRO A 416 -22.45 20.88 9.48
C PRO A 416 -22.77 19.41 9.15
N HIS A 417 -24.05 19.13 8.91
CA HIS A 417 -24.49 17.79 8.51
C HIS A 417 -23.81 17.32 7.23
N GLY A 418 -23.43 16.05 7.19
CA GLY A 418 -22.71 15.45 6.05
C GLY A 418 -21.19 15.54 6.15
N SER A 419 -20.65 16.11 7.24
CA SER A 419 -19.22 16.05 7.53
C SER A 419 -18.75 14.61 7.68
N GLU A 420 -17.56 14.31 7.17
CA GLU A 420 -17.00 12.97 7.11
C GLU A 420 -15.81 12.85 8.05
N PHE A 421 -15.72 11.71 8.74
CA PHE A 421 -14.64 11.40 9.68
C PHE A 421 -13.90 10.14 9.23
N PHE A 422 -12.58 10.18 9.21
CA PHE A 422 -11.72 9.08 8.82
C PHE A 422 -10.61 8.92 9.86
N GLY A 423 -10.51 7.75 10.48
CA GLY A 423 -9.56 7.48 11.55
C GLY A 423 -8.67 6.30 11.20
N ALA A 424 -7.35 6.46 11.34
CA ALA A 424 -6.38 5.39 11.11
C ALA A 424 -5.57 5.12 12.37
N ASP A 425 -5.55 3.87 12.78
CA ASP A 425 -4.82 3.40 13.95
C ASP A 425 -4.45 1.91 13.75
N PRO A 426 -3.24 1.45 14.10
CA PRO A 426 -2.91 0.04 14.00
C PRO A 426 -3.63 -0.84 15.06
N MET A 427 -4.17 -0.27 16.15
CA MET A 427 -4.82 -1.00 17.24
C MET A 427 -6.33 -1.12 17.03
N HIS A 428 -6.77 -2.31 16.62
CA HIS A 428 -8.15 -2.54 16.18
C HIS A 428 -9.20 -2.65 17.31
N GLU A 429 -8.92 -3.33 18.42
CA GLU A 429 -9.95 -3.78 19.38
C GLU A 429 -10.81 -2.64 19.93
N ILE A 430 -10.19 -1.66 20.59
CA ILE A 430 -10.92 -0.57 21.22
C ILE A 430 -11.24 0.53 20.20
N ASN A 431 -10.34 0.79 19.26
CA ASN A 431 -10.42 1.98 18.41
C ASN A 431 -11.38 1.80 17.24
N GLU A 432 -11.53 0.59 16.68
CA GLU A 432 -12.58 0.31 15.68
C GLU A 432 -13.95 0.60 16.31
N ASP A 433 -14.23 0.05 17.48
CA ASP A 433 -15.50 0.21 18.19
C ASP A 433 -15.79 1.66 18.57
N LEU A 434 -14.78 2.40 19.05
CA LEU A 434 -14.95 3.82 19.38
C LEU A 434 -15.24 4.66 18.14
N TYR A 435 -14.45 4.48 17.07
CA TYR A 435 -14.56 5.32 15.88
C TYR A 435 -15.77 4.99 15.02
N THR A 436 -16.25 3.74 15.04
CA THR A 436 -17.46 3.31 14.31
C THR A 436 -18.77 3.64 15.04
N LYS A 437 -18.74 3.94 16.35
CA LYS A 437 -19.87 4.57 17.07
C LYS A 437 -20.10 6.00 16.62
N LEU A 438 -19.05 6.67 16.15
CA LEU A 438 -19.15 7.92 15.43
C LEU A 438 -19.59 7.65 13.98
N PRO A 439 -20.07 8.65 13.23
CA PRO A 439 -20.20 8.55 11.77
C PRO A 439 -18.83 8.50 11.05
N GLY A 440 -17.84 7.84 11.66
CA GLY A 440 -16.46 7.73 11.20
C GLY A 440 -16.18 6.41 10.47
N LYS A 441 -15.14 6.42 9.64
CA LYS A 441 -14.60 5.24 8.96
C LYS A 441 -13.24 4.91 9.56
N TYR A 442 -13.11 3.70 10.10
CA TYR A 442 -11.88 3.22 10.74
C TYR A 442 -10.98 2.46 9.75
N PHE A 443 -9.67 2.62 9.90
CA PHE A 443 -8.63 1.96 9.10
C PHE A 443 -7.57 1.33 10.03
N PRO A 444 -7.40 -0.01 10.00
CA PRO A 444 -6.60 -0.75 10.99
C PRO A 444 -5.09 -0.76 10.67
N PHE A 445 -4.49 0.39 10.41
CA PHE A 445 -3.05 0.50 10.14
C PHE A 445 -2.51 1.87 10.54
N ALA A 446 -1.20 1.96 10.73
CA ALA A 446 -0.51 3.23 10.88
C ALA A 446 -0.41 3.95 9.52
N VAL A 447 -0.30 5.28 9.55
CA VAL A 447 -0.13 6.11 8.35
C VAL A 447 1.11 6.97 8.54
N GLY A 448 2.00 6.99 7.53
CA GLY A 448 3.24 7.74 7.59
C GLY A 448 3.85 8.03 6.22
N GLU A 449 5.16 8.33 6.19
CA GLU A 449 5.88 8.74 4.98
C GLU A 449 5.93 7.67 3.88
N SER A 450 5.96 6.39 4.27
CA SER A 450 6.14 5.27 3.35
C SER A 450 5.33 4.05 3.77
N SER A 451 4.94 3.23 2.78
CA SER A 451 4.26 1.96 3.03
C SER A 451 5.26 0.87 3.42
N GLY A 452 4.84 -0.05 4.28
CA GLY A 452 5.67 -1.19 4.69
C GLY A 452 5.43 -1.57 6.14
N PHE A 453 6.46 -2.10 6.78
CA PHE A 453 6.46 -2.40 8.21
C PHE A 453 7.33 -1.41 8.95
N ALA A 454 6.81 -0.92 10.08
CA ALA A 454 7.55 -0.07 10.99
C ALA A 454 7.32 -0.53 12.43
N GLU A 455 8.34 -0.41 13.26
CA GLU A 455 8.15 -0.48 14.71
C GLU A 455 7.38 0.78 15.13
N ALA A 456 6.24 0.59 15.78
CA ALA A 456 5.45 1.66 16.37
C ALA A 456 5.27 1.39 17.87
N SER A 457 5.26 2.46 18.65
CA SER A 457 4.77 2.40 20.03
C SER A 457 3.25 2.35 19.96
N VAL A 458 2.65 1.28 20.47
CA VAL A 458 1.18 1.10 20.45
C VAL A 458 0.65 0.85 21.85
N LEU A 459 -0.52 1.42 22.14
CA LEU A 459 -1.17 1.28 23.44
C LEU A 459 -1.97 -0.02 23.49
N ILE A 460 -1.56 -0.96 24.33
CA ILE A 460 -2.26 -2.23 24.56
C ILE A 460 -2.51 -2.38 26.05
N ASN A 461 -3.77 -2.61 26.45
CA ASN A 461 -4.16 -2.78 27.85
C ASN A 461 -3.60 -1.67 28.76
N THR A 462 -3.65 -0.41 28.30
CA THR A 462 -3.14 0.80 28.99
C THR A 462 -1.61 0.92 29.12
N THR A 463 -0.86 0.04 28.47
CA THR A 463 0.61 0.08 28.42
C THR A 463 1.11 0.24 26.98
N TYR A 464 2.05 1.16 26.78
CA TYR A 464 2.75 1.30 25.50
C TYR A 464 3.75 0.16 25.30
N THR A 465 3.65 -0.50 24.15
CA THR A 465 4.55 -1.58 23.76
C THR A 465 4.99 -1.36 22.32
N THR A 466 6.25 -1.66 22.03
CA THR A 466 6.77 -1.62 20.67
C THR A 466 6.28 -2.85 19.90
N LYS A 467 5.60 -2.63 18.79
CA LYS A 467 5.17 -3.67 17.86
C LYS A 467 5.51 -3.29 16.42
N THR A 468 5.85 -4.28 15.62
CA THR A 468 5.85 -4.15 14.17
C THR A 468 4.40 -3.99 13.69
N VAL A 469 4.08 -2.85 13.08
CA VAL A 469 2.76 -2.57 12.52
C VAL A 469 2.85 -2.34 11.01
N VAL A 470 1.73 -2.53 10.34
CA VAL A 470 1.58 -2.14 8.94
C VAL A 470 1.46 -0.61 8.88
N ASN A 471 2.32 -0.01 8.08
CA ASN A 471 2.29 1.41 7.76
C ASN A 471 1.84 1.61 6.32
N VAL A 472 0.97 2.59 6.08
CA VAL A 472 0.49 3.00 4.76
C VAL A 472 0.98 4.40 4.45
N ASP A 473 1.46 4.60 3.22
CA ASP A 473 1.87 5.93 2.74
C ASP A 473 0.69 6.92 2.79
N ILE A 474 0.91 8.10 3.37
CA ILE A 474 -0.13 9.10 3.60
C ILE A 474 -0.78 9.60 2.31
N ILE A 475 -0.03 9.68 1.20
CA ILE A 475 -0.57 10.11 -0.09
C ILE A 475 -1.56 9.07 -0.60
N TYR A 476 -1.18 7.79 -0.55
CA TYR A 476 -2.05 6.69 -0.90
C TYR A 476 -3.28 6.62 0.01
N PHE A 477 -3.09 6.75 1.33
CA PHE A 477 -4.19 6.76 2.29
C PHE A 477 -5.25 7.82 1.92
N LEU A 478 -4.82 9.06 1.68
CA LEU A 478 -5.74 10.16 1.39
C LEU A 478 -6.40 10.03 0.01
N LYS A 479 -5.63 9.66 -1.03
CA LYS A 479 -6.14 9.63 -2.41
C LYS A 479 -6.90 8.36 -2.75
N ASN A 480 -6.49 7.21 -2.22
CA ASN A 480 -7.01 5.92 -2.63
C ASN A 480 -7.99 5.33 -1.62
N LEU A 481 -7.79 5.58 -0.32
CA LEU A 481 -8.65 5.02 0.73
C LEU A 481 -9.71 6.02 1.21
N VAL A 482 -9.27 7.21 1.65
CA VAL A 482 -10.17 8.31 2.03
C VAL A 482 -10.85 8.92 0.79
N LYS A 483 -10.14 8.96 -0.33
CA LYS A 483 -10.58 9.53 -1.62
C LYS A 483 -10.94 11.01 -1.50
N ARG A 484 -10.13 11.78 -0.79
CA ARG A 484 -10.27 13.24 -0.63
C ARG A 484 -8.93 13.91 -0.84
N ASN A 485 -8.95 15.01 -1.58
CA ASN A 485 -7.79 15.86 -1.82
C ASN A 485 -7.90 17.19 -1.06
N PHE A 486 -9.08 17.55 -0.60
CA PHE A 486 -9.32 18.71 0.26
C PHE A 486 -9.71 18.20 1.64
N ILE A 487 -8.84 18.44 2.62
CA ILE A 487 -8.98 17.99 4.00
C ILE A 487 -9.13 19.23 4.88
N ASP A 488 -10.19 19.28 5.66
CA ASP A 488 -10.52 20.44 6.46
C ASP A 488 -9.69 20.51 7.73
N ASP A 489 -9.45 19.37 8.35
CA ASP A 489 -8.56 19.21 9.49
C ASP A 489 -7.96 17.81 9.52
N ILE A 490 -6.68 17.71 9.85
CA ILE A 490 -6.01 16.44 10.14
C ILE A 490 -5.36 16.49 11.52
N TRP A 491 -5.63 15.49 12.34
CA TRP A 491 -5.06 15.33 13.67
C TRP A 491 -4.01 14.23 13.61
N ILE A 492 -2.76 14.57 13.89
CA ILE A 492 -1.60 13.70 13.70
C ILE A 492 -0.96 13.41 15.06
N ASP A 493 -1.11 12.18 15.50
CA ASP A 493 -0.39 11.58 16.61
C ASP A 493 0.29 10.30 16.10
N GLY A 494 1.56 10.44 15.73
CA GLY A 494 2.30 9.41 14.99
C GLY A 494 3.28 8.59 15.84
N GLU A 495 3.36 8.82 17.15
CA GLU A 495 4.33 8.18 18.04
C GLU A 495 5.79 8.24 17.52
N GLY A 496 6.16 9.35 16.87
CA GLY A 496 7.45 9.60 16.23
C GLY A 496 7.44 9.47 14.70
N ALA A 497 6.41 8.89 14.09
CA ALA A 497 6.29 8.83 12.63
C ALA A 497 6.05 10.21 11.99
N GLU A 498 5.59 11.19 12.78
CA GLU A 498 5.26 12.54 12.30
C GLU A 498 6.47 13.31 11.76
N TYR A 499 7.69 13.00 12.21
CA TYR A 499 8.92 13.64 11.69
C TYR A 499 9.11 13.40 10.19
N GLY A 500 8.69 12.23 9.68
CA GLY A 500 8.76 11.90 8.25
C GLY A 500 7.73 12.64 7.40
N LEU A 501 6.77 13.33 8.02
CA LEU A 501 5.70 14.07 7.33
C LEU A 501 5.98 15.56 7.17
N PHE A 502 7.01 16.10 7.85
CA PHE A 502 7.26 17.54 7.92
C PHE A 502 7.41 18.20 6.54
N ASP A 503 8.17 17.58 5.65
CA ASP A 503 8.44 18.14 4.33
C ASP A 503 7.24 18.06 3.36
N HIS A 504 6.24 17.24 3.68
CA HIS A 504 5.03 17.12 2.87
C HIS A 504 4.22 18.42 2.90
N PHE A 505 4.27 19.17 4.01
CA PHE A 505 3.54 20.42 4.22
C PHE A 505 4.16 21.65 3.52
N PHE A 506 5.39 21.56 3.04
CA PHE A 506 6.09 22.67 2.40
C PHE A 506 5.44 23.12 1.09
N ASN A 507 5.71 24.36 0.68
CA ASN A 507 5.40 24.81 -0.69
C ASN A 507 6.16 23.96 -1.71
N GLY A 508 5.43 23.32 -2.63
CA GLY A 508 5.97 22.36 -3.59
C GLY A 508 6.36 21.02 -2.96
N GLY A 509 5.95 20.74 -1.73
CA GLY A 509 6.17 19.45 -1.06
C GLY A 509 5.25 18.34 -1.57
N ARG A 510 5.37 17.14 -1.00
CA ARG A 510 4.65 15.94 -1.47
C ARG A 510 3.12 16.10 -1.49
N PHE A 511 2.52 16.87 -0.58
CA PHE A 511 1.08 17.14 -0.63
C PHE A 511 0.70 18.00 -1.85
N ASP A 512 1.46 19.05 -2.14
CA ASP A 512 1.22 19.92 -3.32
C ASP A 512 1.41 19.15 -4.63
N GLU A 513 2.49 18.37 -4.73
CA GLU A 513 2.77 17.52 -5.90
C GLU A 513 1.63 16.54 -6.21
N ASN A 514 0.84 16.21 -5.18
CA ASN A 514 -0.28 15.29 -5.27
C ASN A 514 -1.65 15.97 -5.28
N GLY A 515 -1.70 17.30 -5.24
CA GLY A 515 -2.91 18.11 -5.23
C GLY A 515 -3.71 18.02 -3.94
N ILE A 516 -3.05 17.73 -2.81
CA ILE A 516 -3.67 17.59 -1.48
C ILE A 516 -3.56 18.93 -0.74
N THR A 517 -4.68 19.41 -0.20
CA THR A 517 -4.79 20.64 0.58
C THR A 517 -5.30 20.32 1.98
N PHE A 518 -4.63 20.87 2.99
CA PHE A 518 -5.11 20.91 4.36
C PHE A 518 -5.45 22.34 4.74
N CYS A 519 -6.65 22.57 5.28
CA CYS A 519 -6.97 23.88 5.86
C CYS A 519 -6.45 24.05 7.26
N GLN A 520 -6.51 22.99 8.05
CA GLN A 520 -6.10 22.98 9.44
C GLN A 520 -5.36 21.67 9.72
N PHE A 521 -4.45 21.69 10.69
CA PHE A 521 -3.94 20.45 11.25
C PHE A 521 -3.49 20.61 12.70
N ASN A 522 -3.68 19.55 13.47
CA ASN A 522 -3.10 19.37 14.79
C ASN A 522 -1.99 18.34 14.67
N ILE A 523 -0.87 18.58 15.35
CA ILE A 523 0.23 17.62 15.38
C ILE A 523 0.80 17.55 16.79
N GLU A 524 0.92 16.33 17.30
CA GLU A 524 1.74 16.02 18.46
C GLU A 524 3.14 15.61 17.99
N ILE A 525 4.12 16.45 18.32
CA ILE A 525 5.53 16.19 18.04
C ILE A 525 6.11 15.53 19.27
N HIS A 526 6.53 14.28 19.11
CA HIS A 526 7.05 13.45 20.18
C HIS A 526 8.37 13.99 20.71
N ALA A 527 8.88 13.42 21.80
CA ALA A 527 10.10 13.92 22.40
C ALA A 527 11.29 13.62 21.49
N PRO A 528 12.03 14.64 21.04
CA PRO A 528 13.01 14.46 19.99
C PRO A 528 14.39 14.08 20.53
N ASP A 529 15.10 13.24 19.77
CA ASP A 529 16.55 13.15 19.79
C ASP A 529 17.22 14.36 19.09
N THR A 530 18.55 14.37 19.02
CA THR A 530 19.32 15.46 18.40
C THR A 530 18.98 15.67 16.91
N LEU A 531 18.75 14.59 16.16
CA LEU A 531 18.40 14.66 14.74
C LEU A 531 16.97 15.17 14.57
N GLN A 532 16.03 14.64 15.36
CA GLN A 532 14.63 15.04 15.35
C GLN A 532 14.44 16.52 15.74
N LYS A 533 15.24 17.03 16.68
CA LYS A 533 15.26 18.48 16.98
C LYS A 533 15.66 19.29 15.75
N LYS A 534 16.64 18.82 14.99
CA LYS A 534 17.07 19.47 13.75
C LYS A 534 15.95 19.43 12.69
N LEU A 535 15.30 18.28 12.50
CA LEU A 535 14.17 18.15 11.59
C LEU A 535 13.04 19.12 11.96
N PHE A 536 12.69 19.17 13.24
CA PHE A 536 11.69 20.10 13.77
C PHE A 536 12.09 21.56 13.58
N HIS A 537 13.36 21.89 13.84
CA HIS A 537 13.88 23.22 13.60
C HIS A 537 13.75 23.63 12.13
N ASP A 538 14.22 22.79 11.22
CA ASP A 538 14.19 23.06 9.79
C ASP A 538 12.74 23.16 9.30
N PHE A 539 11.83 22.34 9.84
CA PHE A 539 10.39 22.41 9.57
C PHE A 539 9.79 23.77 9.95
N ILE A 540 9.97 24.24 11.19
CA ILE A 540 9.37 25.51 11.64
C ILE A 540 9.89 26.70 10.83
N PHE A 541 11.20 26.80 10.63
CA PHE A 541 11.77 27.90 9.84
C PHE A 541 11.40 27.80 8.37
N ARG A 542 11.24 26.59 7.83
CA ARG A 542 10.75 26.41 6.47
C ARG A 542 9.28 26.82 6.33
N LEU A 543 8.42 26.47 7.28
CA LEU A 543 7.01 26.91 7.29
C LEU A 543 6.90 28.44 7.33
N LEU A 544 7.72 29.11 8.13
CA LEU A 544 7.78 30.57 8.15
C LEU A 544 8.27 31.14 6.82
N LYS A 545 9.23 30.52 6.16
CA LYS A 545 9.68 30.95 4.83
C LYS A 545 8.61 30.75 3.76
N ASP A 546 7.84 29.68 3.86
CA ASP A 546 6.81 29.34 2.88
C ASP A 546 5.55 30.20 3.02
N GLU A 547 5.38 30.92 4.14
CA GLU A 547 4.29 31.87 4.38
C GLU A 547 2.88 31.29 4.15
N ARG A 548 2.72 29.98 4.36
CA ARG A 548 1.48 29.23 4.12
C ARG A 548 0.66 29.03 5.37
N TYR A 549 1.31 28.56 6.45
CA TYR A 549 0.65 28.17 7.68
C TYR A 549 0.96 29.17 8.80
N ALA A 550 -0.03 29.41 9.66
CA ALA A 550 0.18 30.02 10.96
C ALA A 550 0.06 28.97 12.07
N ILE A 551 0.82 29.15 13.15
CA ILE A 551 0.95 28.22 14.28
C ILE A 551 0.33 28.86 15.54
N TYR A 552 -0.52 28.11 16.23
CA TYR A 552 -1.28 28.54 17.40
C TYR A 552 -1.31 27.48 18.49
N ARG A 553 -1.84 27.91 19.64
CA ARG A 553 -2.20 27.12 20.83
C ARG A 553 -1.12 26.11 21.23
N PRO A 554 0.16 26.52 21.35
CA PRO A 554 1.21 25.57 21.68
C PRO A 554 0.97 25.01 23.09
N VAL A 555 1.14 23.70 23.23
CA VAL A 555 1.21 23.02 24.52
C VAL A 555 2.59 22.39 24.63
N GLN A 556 3.41 22.93 25.52
CA GLN A 556 4.74 22.38 25.80
C GLN A 556 4.67 21.43 26.99
N GLY A 557 5.05 20.17 26.77
CA GLY A 557 5.32 19.19 27.80
C GLY A 557 6.58 18.38 27.45
N HIS A 558 6.52 17.08 27.70
CA HIS A 558 7.47 16.11 27.15
C HIS A 558 7.39 16.07 25.62
N HIS A 559 6.17 16.12 25.09
CA HIS A 559 5.83 16.34 23.69
C HIS A 559 5.41 17.79 23.45
N MET A 560 5.39 18.22 22.19
CA MET A 560 4.91 19.53 21.79
C MET A 560 3.70 19.40 20.88
N ARG A 561 2.55 19.93 21.30
CA ARG A 561 1.33 19.96 20.48
C ARG A 561 1.14 21.32 19.85
N LEU A 562 0.88 21.33 18.55
CA LEU A 562 0.70 22.54 17.76
C LEU A 562 -0.58 22.46 16.92
N PHE A 563 -1.24 23.60 16.74
CA PHE A 563 -2.36 23.76 15.82
C PHE A 563 -1.97 24.72 14.70
N MET A 564 -2.19 24.31 13.45
CA MET A 564 -1.79 25.04 12.26
C MET A 564 -3.01 25.39 11.39
N LEU A 565 -3.02 26.61 10.84
CA LEU A 565 -4.07 27.12 9.95
C LEU A 565 -3.47 27.60 8.62
N ASN A 566 -4.06 27.20 7.50
CA ASN A 566 -3.60 27.54 6.16
C ASN A 566 -4.15 28.89 5.71
N PHE A 567 -3.27 29.88 5.60
CA PHE A 567 -3.56 31.21 5.04
C PHE A 567 -3.17 31.31 3.56
N GLY A 568 -2.38 30.37 3.05
CA GLY A 568 -1.93 30.33 1.66
C GLY A 568 -2.98 29.80 0.67
N ASN A 569 -4.04 29.15 1.16
CA ASN A 569 -5.14 28.65 0.35
C ASN A 569 -6.41 29.51 0.51
N GLU A 570 -6.92 30.04 -0.60
CA GLU A 570 -8.08 30.93 -0.60
C GLU A 570 -9.35 30.27 -0.08
N GLU A 571 -9.60 29.01 -0.45
CA GLU A 571 -10.80 28.28 -0.02
C GLU A 571 -10.79 28.05 1.49
N CYS A 572 -9.63 27.76 2.09
CA CYS A 572 -9.47 27.67 3.54
C CYS A 572 -9.76 29.01 4.23
N VAL A 573 -9.25 30.12 3.68
CA VAL A 573 -9.53 31.47 4.20
C VAL A 573 -11.02 31.79 4.13
N TYR A 574 -11.68 31.52 3.02
CA TYR A 574 -13.12 31.74 2.86
C TYR A 574 -13.96 30.84 3.76
N LYS A 575 -13.58 29.58 3.92
CA LYS A 575 -14.38 28.62 4.71
C LYS A 575 -14.27 28.87 6.22
N TYR A 576 -13.10 29.29 6.71
CA TYR A 576 -12.80 29.32 8.15
C TYR A 576 -12.58 30.71 8.74
N ILE A 577 -12.22 31.71 7.93
CA ILE A 577 -11.79 33.03 8.43
C ILE A 577 -12.74 34.15 8.01
N LEU A 578 -13.30 34.11 6.80
CA LEU A 578 -14.23 35.13 6.28
C LEU A 578 -15.67 34.69 6.48
#